data_AF-F4WDA9-F1
#
_entry.id   AF-F4WDA9-F1
#
_cell.length_a   1.000
_cell.length_b   1.000
_cell.length_c   1.000
_cell.angle_alpha   90.00
_cell.angle_beta   90.00
_cell.angle_gamma   90.00
#
_symmetry.space_group_name_H-M   'P 1'
#
loop_
_entity.id
_entity.type
_entity.pdbx_description
1 polymer ?
#
loop_
_entity_poly.entity_id
_entity_poly.type
_entity_poly.pdbx_seq_one_letter_code
_entity_poly.pdbx_strand_id
1 'polypeptide(L)'
;MEIERDVESRPPDVKICPKKNRASLCIFFFSLEHDSLIAVLGSARNKRCLDFFFVPMNCMMFAVAAEYYKIADTLVYRETMQHVLDYKSECAIRPRISAIFGLNHINDAFNYYAKVPSGKVLIDLKDHDRLILYDES
;
A
#
# COMPACT_ATOMS: atom_id res chain seq x y z
N MET A 1 -14.20 13.46 43.41
CA MET A 1 -14.30 12.10 42.85
C MET A 1 -15.18 12.20 41.63
N GLU A 2 -14.56 12.26 40.45
CA GLU A 2 -15.13 11.80 39.18
C GLU A 2 -13.93 11.73 38.23
N ILE A 3 -13.52 10.49 37.97
CA ILE A 3 -12.47 10.15 37.03
C ILE A 3 -13.16 10.20 35.67
N GLU A 4 -12.85 11.22 34.86
CA GLU A 4 -13.21 11.22 33.45
C GLU A 4 -12.58 9.97 32.84
N ARG A 5 -13.44 9.07 32.39
CA ARG A 5 -13.04 7.81 31.77
C ARG A 5 -12.41 8.16 30.43
N ASP A 6 -11.17 7.71 30.26
CA ASP A 6 -10.54 7.56 28.96
C ASP A 6 -11.55 6.92 27.99
N VAL A 7 -12.01 7.73 27.03
CA VAL A 7 -12.63 7.18 25.83
C VAL A 7 -11.47 6.52 25.10
N GLU A 8 -11.30 5.23 25.33
CA GLU A 8 -10.42 4.36 24.56
C GLU A 8 -10.90 4.42 23.10
N SER A 9 -10.38 5.41 22.37
CA SER A 9 -10.69 5.62 20.97
C SER A 9 -10.12 4.42 20.23
N ARG A 10 -10.99 3.46 19.88
CA ARG A 10 -10.62 2.39 18.98
C ARG A 10 -10.03 3.04 17.73
N PRO A 11 -8.85 2.60 17.26
CA PRO A 11 -8.32 3.11 16.02
C PRO A 11 -9.37 2.89 14.92
N PRO A 12 -9.61 3.90 14.06
CA PRO A 12 -10.59 3.78 13.00
C PRO A 12 -10.25 2.58 12.10
N ASP A 13 -11.26 1.83 11.68
CA ASP A 13 -11.08 0.70 10.77
C ASP A 13 -10.57 1.19 9.40
N VAL A 14 -9.27 0.99 9.16
CA VAL A 14 -8.64 1.35 7.88
C VAL A 14 -8.75 0.17 6.91
N LYS A 15 -9.60 0.32 5.89
CA LYS A 15 -9.68 -0.65 4.78
C LYS A 15 -8.94 -0.12 3.54
N ILE A 16 -8.13 -0.98 2.91
CA ILE A 16 -7.40 -0.67 1.67
C ILE A 16 -8.13 -1.32 0.49
N CYS A 17 -8.60 -0.52 -0.47
CA CYS A 17 -9.25 -1.05 -1.66
C CYS A 17 -8.24 -1.34 -2.79
N PRO A 18 -8.06 -2.59 -3.23
CA PRO A 18 -7.25 -2.90 -4.39
C PRO A 18 -7.93 -2.43 -5.68
N LYS A 19 -7.11 -2.11 -6.68
CA LYS A 19 -7.53 -1.60 -8.00
C LYS A 19 -8.23 -2.71 -8.80
N LYS A 20 -9.55 -2.88 -8.66
CA LYS A 20 -10.39 -3.76 -9.50
C LYS A 20 -11.71 -3.09 -9.87
N ASN A 21 -12.33 -3.59 -10.95
CA ASN A 21 -13.55 -3.11 -11.64
C ASN A 21 -14.60 -2.40 -10.76
N ARG A 22 -15.38 -1.46 -11.34
CA ARG A 22 -16.41 -0.63 -10.66
C ARG A 22 -17.29 -1.41 -9.65
N ALA A 23 -17.71 -2.63 -9.98
CA ALA A 23 -18.50 -3.47 -9.07
C ALA A 23 -17.77 -3.82 -7.75
N SER A 24 -16.45 -4.06 -7.81
CA SER A 24 -15.61 -4.32 -6.63
C SER A 24 -15.46 -3.09 -5.74
N LEU A 25 -15.48 -1.90 -6.34
CA LEU A 25 -15.40 -0.63 -5.62
C LEU A 25 -16.71 -0.37 -4.85
N CYS A 26 -17.86 -0.62 -5.48
CA CYS A 26 -19.17 -0.47 -4.83
C CYS A 26 -19.34 -1.43 -3.65
N ILE A 27 -18.97 -2.71 -3.80
CA ILE A 27 -19.03 -3.70 -2.70
C ILE A 27 -18.15 -3.27 -1.53
N PHE A 28 -16.96 -2.71 -1.80
CA PHE A 28 -16.09 -2.18 -0.76
C PHE A 28 -16.80 -1.08 0.05
N PHE A 29 -17.40 -0.09 -0.62
CA PHE A 29 -18.11 1.02 0.03
C PHE A 29 -19.33 0.56 0.84
N PHE A 30 -20.12 -0.40 0.34
CA PHE A 30 -21.28 -0.93 1.08
C PHE A 30 -20.91 -1.76 2.32
N SER A 31 -19.65 -2.17 2.45
CA SER A 31 -19.15 -2.93 3.60
C SER A 31 -18.52 -2.07 4.71
N LEU A 32 -18.57 -0.75 4.57
CA LEU A 32 -17.98 0.18 5.53
C LEU A 32 -18.96 0.52 6.64
N GLU A 33 -18.45 0.57 7.86
CA GLU A 33 -19.19 1.07 9.01
C GLU A 33 -19.29 2.60 8.94
N HIS A 34 -20.18 3.19 9.74
CA HIS A 34 -20.26 4.65 9.86
C HIS A 34 -18.91 5.23 10.36
N ASP A 35 -18.58 6.43 9.90
CA ASP A 35 -17.34 7.16 10.25
C ASP A 35 -16.04 6.47 9.79
N SER A 36 -16.15 5.55 8.83
CA SER A 36 -14.98 4.84 8.27
C SER A 36 -14.01 5.78 7.54
N LEU A 37 -12.73 5.42 7.62
CA LEU A 37 -11.63 6.07 6.91
C LEU A 37 -11.18 5.25 5.71
N ILE A 38 -11.13 5.89 4.54
CA ILE A 38 -10.77 5.25 3.27
C ILE A 38 -9.48 5.85 2.75
N ALA A 39 -8.42 5.04 2.76
CA ALA A 39 -7.14 5.38 2.14
C ALA A 39 -7.10 4.87 0.70
N VAL A 40 -6.99 5.79 -0.27
CA VAL A 40 -6.85 5.43 -1.68
C VAL A 40 -5.37 5.46 -2.07
N LEU A 41 -4.82 4.29 -2.42
CA LEU A 41 -3.44 4.09 -2.85
C LEU A 41 -3.37 3.86 -4.37
N GLY A 42 -2.58 4.65 -5.10
CA GLY A 42 -2.33 4.42 -6.52
C GLY A 42 -2.04 5.67 -7.34
N SER A 43 -1.93 5.50 -8.66
CA SER A 43 -1.64 6.59 -9.60
C SER A 43 -2.77 7.64 -9.60
N ALA A 44 -2.61 8.65 -8.75
CA ALA A 44 -3.37 9.90 -8.78
C ALA A 44 -3.14 10.68 -10.10
N ARG A 45 -2.27 10.19 -11.00
CA ARG A 45 -1.90 10.83 -12.27
C ARG A 45 -2.78 10.42 -13.46
N ASN A 46 -3.57 9.34 -13.38
CA ASN A 46 -4.49 9.01 -14.48
C ASN A 46 -5.88 9.62 -14.22
N LYS A 47 -6.23 10.54 -15.12
CA LYS A 47 -7.30 11.53 -15.07
C LYS A 47 -8.70 10.91 -15.13
N ARG A 48 -9.68 11.73 -14.70
CA ARG A 48 -11.13 11.67 -14.99
C ARG A 48 -11.87 10.50 -14.34
N CYS A 49 -12.78 10.87 -13.44
CA CYS A 49 -13.95 10.08 -13.07
C CYS A 49 -13.69 8.87 -12.15
N LEU A 50 -13.35 9.14 -10.89
CA LEU A 50 -13.96 8.35 -9.82
C LEU A 50 -15.33 8.97 -9.58
N ASP A 51 -16.37 8.36 -10.15
CA ASP A 51 -17.76 8.64 -9.83
C ASP A 51 -17.97 8.28 -8.34
N PHE A 52 -17.68 9.23 -7.44
CA PHE A 52 -17.87 9.08 -5.99
C PHE A 52 -19.34 9.11 -5.56
N PHE A 53 -20.27 8.99 -6.50
CA PHE A 53 -21.71 8.92 -6.25
C PHE A 53 -22.12 7.75 -5.32
N PHE A 54 -21.19 6.84 -5.01
CA PHE A 54 -21.39 5.69 -4.12
C PHE A 54 -20.64 5.77 -2.78
N VAL A 55 -19.97 6.89 -2.45
CA VAL A 55 -19.35 7.03 -1.12
C VAL A 55 -20.47 7.16 -0.09
N PRO A 56 -20.54 6.28 0.93
CA PRO A 56 -21.57 6.37 1.96
C PRO A 56 -21.50 7.72 2.66
N MET A 57 -22.66 8.27 3.03
CA MET A 57 -22.69 9.44 3.92
C MET A 57 -21.95 9.09 5.22
N ASN A 58 -21.12 10.01 5.70
CA ASN A 58 -20.27 9.87 6.89
C ASN A 58 -19.06 8.94 6.70
N CYS A 59 -18.39 8.98 5.56
CA CYS A 59 -17.03 8.41 5.39
C CYS A 59 -16.04 9.53 5.04
N MET A 60 -14.83 9.48 5.59
CA MET A 60 -13.74 10.35 5.18
C MET A 60 -12.78 9.58 4.26
N MET A 61 -12.47 10.17 3.12
CA MET A 61 -11.60 9.57 2.11
C MET A 61 -10.38 10.45 1.87
N PHE A 62 -9.19 9.86 1.87
CA PHE A 62 -7.95 10.55 1.59
C PHE A 62 -7.11 9.79 0.57
N ALA A 63 -6.48 10.53 -0.32
CA ALA A 63 -5.55 9.99 -1.30
C ALA A 63 -4.14 9.97 -0.71
N VAL A 64 -3.48 8.81 -0.74
CA VAL A 64 -2.13 8.64 -0.20
C VAL A 64 -1.16 8.42 -1.35
N ALA A 65 -0.17 9.29 -1.45
CA ALA A 65 0.95 9.15 -2.37
C ALA A 65 2.26 9.39 -1.61
N ALA A 66 3.11 8.37 -1.51
CA ALA A 66 4.37 8.46 -0.75
C ALA A 66 5.29 9.55 -1.32
N GLU A 67 5.25 9.77 -2.63
CA GLU A 67 6.00 10.81 -3.34
C GLU A 67 5.59 12.23 -2.91
N TYR A 68 4.31 12.43 -2.54
CA TYR A 68 3.84 13.72 -2.04
C TYR A 68 4.47 14.00 -0.68
N TYR A 69 4.36 13.07 0.27
CA TYR A 69 4.95 13.24 1.61
C TYR A 69 6.47 13.38 1.55
N LYS A 70 7.15 12.68 0.66
CA LYS A 70 8.60 12.82 0.48
C LYS A 70 9.03 14.27 0.15
N ILE A 71 8.18 15.05 -0.53
CA ILE A 71 8.50 16.42 -0.97
C ILE A 71 7.84 17.47 -0.08
N ALA A 72 6.55 17.31 0.20
CA ALA A 72 5.72 18.31 0.85
C ALA A 72 5.74 18.20 2.38
N ASP A 73 6.00 17.02 2.94
CA ASP A 73 6.03 16.78 4.38
C ASP A 73 7.12 15.78 4.77
N THR A 74 8.34 16.29 4.75
CA THR A 74 9.55 15.48 4.98
C THR A 74 9.63 14.88 6.38
N LEU A 75 8.94 15.47 7.37
CA LEU A 75 8.88 14.95 8.74
C LEU A 75 8.02 13.70 8.79
N VAL A 76 6.79 13.76 8.26
CA VAL A 76 5.91 12.59 8.16
C VAL A 76 6.58 11.47 7.38
N TYR A 77 7.26 11.79 6.28
CA TYR A 77 8.01 10.79 5.51
C TYR A 77 9.13 10.14 6.35
N ARG A 78 9.92 10.94 7.07
CA ARG A 78 11.02 10.43 7.90
C ARG A 78 10.52 9.54 9.04
N GLU A 79 9.52 9.98 9.79
CA GLU A 79 8.92 9.20 10.88
C GLU A 79 8.32 7.90 10.37
N THR A 80 7.62 7.95 9.23
CA THR A 80 7.08 6.74 8.59
C THR A 80 8.19 5.76 8.20
N MET A 81 9.30 6.25 7.63
CA MET A 81 10.44 5.37 7.30
C MET A 81 11.09 4.79 8.56
N GLN A 82 11.18 5.56 9.65
CA GLN A 82 11.71 5.07 10.93
C GLN A 82 10.84 3.93 11.47
N HIS A 83 9.52 4.10 11.52
CA HIS A 83 8.61 3.02 11.94
C HIS A 83 8.76 1.76 11.09
N VAL A 84 8.94 1.88 9.78
CA VAL A 84 9.19 0.72 8.90
C VAL A 84 10.48 -0.01 9.28
N LEU A 85 11.54 0.72 9.65
CA LEU A 85 12.79 0.13 10.12
C LEU A 85 12.62 -0.55 11.47
N ASP A 86 11.91 0.09 12.39
CA ASP A 86 11.63 -0.43 13.73
C ASP A 86 10.83 -1.74 13.62
N TYR A 87 9.72 -1.75 12.86
CA TYR A 87 8.93 -2.95 12.61
C TYR A 87 9.71 -4.08 11.95
N LYS A 88 10.66 -3.75 11.07
CA LYS A 88 11.56 -4.75 10.49
C LYS A 88 12.50 -5.32 11.56
N SER A 89 13.06 -4.46 12.42
CA SER A 89 13.97 -4.89 13.49
C SER A 89 13.26 -5.79 14.51
N GLU A 90 12.00 -5.49 14.80
CA GLU A 90 11.11 -6.27 15.68
C GLU A 90 10.53 -7.50 15.00
N CYS A 91 10.85 -7.74 13.72
CA CYS A 91 10.28 -8.82 12.92
C CYS A 91 8.75 -8.79 12.80
N ALA A 92 8.12 -7.64 13.04
CA ALA A 92 6.69 -7.41 12.84
C ALA A 92 6.31 -7.36 11.35
N ILE A 93 7.25 -6.99 10.48
CA ILE A 93 7.09 -7.06 9.02
C ILE A 93 8.20 -7.89 8.37
N ARG A 94 7.84 -8.63 7.31
CA ARG A 94 8.79 -9.38 6.48
C ARG A 94 8.66 -8.92 5.02
N PRO A 95 9.76 -8.51 4.36
CA PRO A 95 9.74 -8.24 2.93
C PRO A 95 9.31 -9.49 2.16
N ARG A 96 8.28 -9.35 1.32
CA ARG A 96 7.88 -10.39 0.38
C ARG A 96 8.61 -10.17 -0.94
N ILE A 97 9.59 -11.03 -1.23
CA ILE A 97 10.35 -11.02 -2.48
C ILE A 97 9.78 -12.11 -3.38
N SER A 98 9.43 -11.75 -4.60
CA SER A 98 8.90 -12.69 -5.60
C SER A 98 9.98 -13.21 -6.52
N ALA A 99 10.96 -12.37 -6.84
CA ALA A 99 12.10 -12.75 -7.67
C ALA A 99 13.29 -11.83 -7.48
N ILE A 100 14.47 -12.36 -7.80
CA ILE A 100 15.74 -11.63 -7.87
C ILE A 100 16.37 -11.93 -9.24
N PHE A 101 16.63 -10.87 -10.00
CA PHE A 101 17.26 -10.94 -11.33
C PHE A 101 18.60 -10.21 -11.32
N GLY A 102 19.60 -10.75 -12.00
CA GLY A 102 20.83 -10.06 -12.30
C GLY A 102 20.62 -9.04 -13.43
N LEU A 103 21.60 -8.14 -13.60
CA LEU A 103 21.51 -7.06 -14.58
C LEU A 103 21.30 -7.57 -16.03
N ASN A 104 21.85 -8.73 -16.38
CA ASN A 104 21.69 -9.33 -17.71
C ASN A 104 20.25 -9.79 -18.00
N HIS A 105 19.44 -9.95 -16.95
CA HIS A 105 18.05 -10.38 -17.00
C HIS A 105 17.06 -9.24 -16.71
N ILE A 106 17.46 -7.98 -16.89
CA ILE A 106 16.60 -6.84 -16.56
C ILE A 106 15.28 -6.83 -17.34
N ASN A 107 15.30 -7.22 -18.62
CA ASN A 107 14.09 -7.31 -19.44
C ASN A 107 13.16 -8.42 -18.93
N ASP A 108 13.73 -9.55 -18.50
CA ASP A 108 12.99 -10.65 -17.91
C ASP A 108 12.35 -10.23 -16.59
N ALA A 109 13.05 -9.42 -15.79
CA ALA A 109 12.52 -8.85 -14.55
C ALA A 109 11.29 -7.97 -14.78
N PHE A 110 11.31 -7.11 -15.81
CA PHE A 110 10.14 -6.30 -16.19
C PHE A 110 8.97 -7.16 -16.68
N ASN A 111 9.25 -8.17 -17.50
CA ASN A 111 8.24 -9.11 -18.00
C ASN A 111 7.61 -9.94 -16.86
N TYR A 112 8.43 -10.36 -15.89
CA TYR A 112 7.99 -11.10 -14.72
C TYR A 112 7.16 -10.21 -13.79
N TYR A 113 7.60 -8.97 -13.53
CA TYR A 113 6.87 -8.01 -12.72
C TYR A 113 5.44 -7.75 -13.23
N ALA A 114 5.24 -7.76 -14.54
CA ALA A 114 3.91 -7.60 -15.15
C ALA A 114 2.95 -8.78 -14.88
N LYS A 115 3.48 -9.95 -14.50
CA LYS A 115 2.71 -11.20 -14.32
C LYS A 115 2.46 -11.56 -12.86
N VAL A 116 3.32 -11.13 -11.93
CA VAL A 116 3.16 -11.50 -10.52
C VAL A 116 2.05 -10.70 -9.82
N PRO A 117 1.19 -11.36 -9.01
CA PRO A 117 0.07 -10.69 -8.36
C PRO A 117 0.49 -9.81 -7.18
N SER A 118 1.65 -10.06 -6.58
CA SER A 118 2.11 -9.40 -5.36
C SER A 118 3.59 -9.67 -5.10
N GLY A 119 4.23 -8.84 -4.28
CA GLY A 119 5.63 -8.99 -3.87
C GLY A 119 6.58 -8.05 -4.62
N LYS A 120 7.85 -8.07 -4.23
CA LYS A 120 8.90 -7.23 -4.83
C LYS A 120 9.78 -8.05 -5.75
N VAL A 121 10.03 -7.50 -6.93
CA VAL A 121 11.07 -7.97 -7.86
C VAL A 121 12.31 -7.14 -7.61
N LEU A 122 13.44 -7.80 -7.34
CA LEU A 122 14.72 -7.14 -7.04
C LEU A 122 15.69 -7.32 -8.20
N ILE A 123 16.56 -6.33 -8.40
CA ILE A 123 17.70 -6.42 -9.32
C ILE A 123 18.98 -6.53 -8.49
N ASP A 124 19.73 -7.61 -8.69
CA ASP A 124 21.07 -7.79 -8.13
C ASP A 124 22.09 -7.11 -9.04
N LEU A 125 22.79 -6.12 -8.47
CA LEU A 125 23.81 -5.36 -9.16
C LEU A 125 25.20 -5.99 -9.05
N LYS A 126 25.38 -7.01 -8.19
CA LYS A 126 26.66 -7.69 -7.97
C LYS A 126 26.79 -8.95 -8.80
N ASP A 127 25.73 -9.74 -8.82
CA ASP A 127 25.65 -10.96 -9.62
C ASP A 127 24.80 -10.69 -10.86
N HIS A 128 25.49 -10.46 -11.99
CA HIS A 128 24.87 -10.05 -13.24
C HIS A 128 24.01 -11.15 -13.88
N ASP A 129 24.24 -12.41 -13.52
CA ASP A 129 23.56 -13.59 -14.10
C ASP A 129 22.58 -14.24 -13.12
N ARG A 130 22.37 -13.62 -11.95
CA ARG A 130 21.47 -14.15 -10.93
C ARG A 130 20.06 -14.34 -11.45
N LEU A 131 19.46 -15.49 -11.17
CA LEU A 131 18.06 -15.74 -11.45
C LEU A 131 17.46 -16.59 -10.33
N ILE A 132 16.63 -15.99 -9.49
CA ILE A 132 15.92 -16.68 -8.41
C ILE A 132 14.44 -16.29 -8.47
N LEU A 133 13.57 -17.29 -8.56
CA LEU A 133 12.12 -17.12 -8.59
C LEU A 133 11.54 -17.82 -7.34
N TYR A 134 10.77 -17.09 -6.54
CA TYR A 134 10.21 -17.58 -5.27
C TYR A 134 8.74 -18.02 -5.40
N ASP A 135 8.01 -17.49 -6.39
CA ASP A 135 6.56 -17.68 -6.55
C ASP A 135 6.20 -18.61 -7.75
N GLU A 136 7.10 -19.45 -8.26
CA GLU A 136 6.83 -20.39 -9.38
C GLU A 136 6.14 -21.71 -8.95
N SER A 137 5.20 -21.67 -8.01
CA SER A 137 4.41 -22.86 -7.58
C SER A 137 2.94 -22.73 -7.91
#